data_AF-A0A5C8F9S8-F1
#
_entry.id   AF-A0A5C8F9S8-F1
#
_cell.length_a   1.000
_cell.length_b   1.000
_cell.length_c   1.000
_cell.angle_alpha   90.00
_cell.angle_beta   90.00
_cell.angle_gamma   90.00
#
_symmetry.space_group_name_H-M   'P 1'
#
loop_
_entity.id
_entity.type
_entity.pdbx_description
1 polymer ?
#
loop_
_entity_poly.entity_id
_entity_poly.type
_entity_poly.pdbx_seq_one_letter_code
_entity_poly.pdbx_strand_id
1 'polypeptide(L)'
;MFRFIYFFLILLSILSCNKNNHRLEDKNGNNNTFENSQLISKDGIKGSIVRGQKDYYYFNVNKEEIIDFDISNLGDKAITMTLCNYKTNIVKVISEFENTNENTRVYTIQTNDKGEVYSSQVMKGIYFRPSENTEENKYYIVIESKNDDTEYSFVLKKREYNETDEKEPNDIISRSQIIDVNSENRLYTIDGYYSQIFNPKLYSGDLKNMEIDSYKVTNSSFNAYSISIELSGVPSVDASIRLYDNMGNFIANYDLNNVGDGETVDKLVLYPYMSYYFVLVSERAVLNIPYRVSVLAKPYDKYTEDEPNNKYTQAQNLEFNKTYKGAIDYSYDRDYYTFNVPIQSSIKLSYFLIDSQAINLRISNENEGIIATMPQNDDEYITSLKQGKYYLIFERDTTKEKWVKGSSNIRNYEFSMAISNEISGYYEDLNYLNDYYSNDYDDSFYNNSDGFYNNGYSGSVNNDNQTEYKNEETNNYIILKDEDYNAEYYHYNSEDNDIIQEYTNYGEY
;
A
#
# COMPACT_ATOMS: atom_id res chain seq x y z
N MET A 1 64.44 -16.30 -30.56
CA MET A 1 63.61 -16.94 -29.53
C MET A 1 63.42 -15.95 -28.39
N PHE A 2 62.54 -14.97 -28.61
CA PHE A 2 62.09 -13.98 -27.64
C PHE A 2 60.79 -13.40 -28.22
N ARG A 3 59.68 -13.51 -27.51
CA ARG A 3 58.48 -12.71 -27.79
C ARG A 3 57.94 -12.19 -26.46
N PHE A 4 58.36 -10.97 -26.15
CA PHE A 4 57.62 -10.06 -25.29
C PHE A 4 56.26 -9.78 -25.96
N ILE A 5 55.17 -10.07 -25.26
CA ILE A 5 53.83 -9.59 -25.63
C ILE A 5 53.57 -8.38 -24.75
N TYR A 6 53.60 -7.21 -25.38
CA TYR A 6 53.12 -5.95 -24.83
C TYR A 6 51.60 -6.04 -24.63
N PHE A 7 51.12 -5.96 -23.39
CA PHE A 7 49.72 -5.69 -23.10
C PHE A 7 49.47 -4.18 -23.26
N PHE A 8 48.60 -3.83 -24.21
CA PHE A 8 48.20 -2.46 -24.48
C PHE A 8 47.20 -2.02 -23.41
N LEU A 9 47.56 -1.04 -22.57
CA LEU A 9 46.59 -0.31 -21.75
C LEU A 9 45.70 0.51 -22.69
N ILE A 10 44.43 0.13 -22.83
CA ILE A 10 43.42 0.96 -23.51
C ILE A 10 42.60 1.69 -22.45
N LEU A 11 42.88 2.99 -22.37
CA LEU A 11 42.18 4.00 -21.59
C LEU A 11 40.72 4.12 -22.11
N LEU A 12 39.74 3.67 -21.32
CA LEU A 12 38.33 4.01 -21.57
C LEU A 12 38.15 5.49 -21.24
N SER A 13 37.99 6.31 -22.29
CA SER A 13 37.45 7.66 -22.17
C SER A 13 36.11 7.67 -22.90
N ILE A 14 35.04 7.78 -22.12
CA ILE A 14 33.66 7.82 -22.57
C ILE A 14 33.34 9.29 -22.90
N LEU A 15 32.75 9.55 -24.06
CA LEU A 15 32.26 10.87 -24.46
C LEU A 15 30.95 10.69 -25.22
N SER A 16 29.84 10.96 -24.53
CA SER A 16 28.61 11.47 -25.14
C SER A 16 27.93 12.41 -24.13
N CYS A 17 27.26 13.45 -24.62
CA CYS A 17 26.99 14.74 -23.98
C CYS A 17 26.34 14.71 -22.57
N ASN A 18 27.16 14.54 -21.53
CA ASN A 18 27.37 15.49 -20.42
C ASN A 18 28.55 14.89 -19.63
N LYS A 19 29.76 15.39 -19.85
CA LYS A 19 30.99 14.65 -19.53
C LYS A 19 31.34 14.74 -18.03
N ASN A 20 30.55 14.09 -17.18
CA ASN A 20 31.00 13.69 -15.86
C ASN A 20 31.96 12.50 -16.05
N ASN A 21 33.25 12.80 -16.23
CA ASN A 21 34.29 11.78 -16.21
C ASN A 21 34.40 11.22 -14.78
N HIS A 22 33.68 10.14 -14.50
CA HIS A 22 33.81 9.43 -13.23
C HIS A 22 35.27 8.99 -13.02
N ARG A 23 35.83 9.32 -11.87
CA ARG A 23 37.17 8.93 -11.46
C ARG A 23 37.12 7.54 -10.87
N LEU A 24 37.38 6.53 -11.68
CA LEU A 24 37.42 5.15 -11.21
C LEU A 24 38.81 4.80 -10.63
N GLU A 25 38.83 3.80 -9.76
CA GLU A 25 40.04 3.13 -9.30
C GLU A 25 40.01 1.64 -9.69
N ASP A 26 41.19 1.03 -9.79
CA ASP A 26 41.29 -0.37 -10.18
C ASP A 26 40.96 -1.29 -9.01
N LYS A 27 40.35 -2.44 -9.31
CA LYS A 27 40.13 -3.52 -8.34
C LYS A 27 41.45 -4.01 -7.74
N ASN A 28 41.47 -4.18 -6.42
CA ASN A 28 42.52 -4.86 -5.68
C ASN A 28 42.36 -6.38 -5.79
N GLY A 29 43.45 -7.12 -6.01
CA GLY A 29 43.38 -8.58 -6.21
C GLY A 29 42.95 -9.43 -5.01
N ASN A 30 42.85 -8.86 -3.80
CA ASN A 30 42.56 -9.60 -2.55
C ASN A 30 41.18 -9.29 -1.95
N ASN A 31 40.24 -8.73 -2.72
CA ASN A 31 38.95 -8.27 -2.22
C ASN A 31 37.84 -9.34 -2.21
N ASN A 32 38.15 -10.55 -1.76
CA ASN A 32 37.28 -11.73 -1.95
C ASN A 32 36.40 -12.08 -0.72
N THR A 33 36.42 -11.25 0.33
CA THR A 33 35.60 -11.42 1.55
C THR A 33 35.19 -10.07 2.13
N PHE A 34 34.24 -10.04 3.07
CA PHE A 34 33.86 -8.80 3.78
C PHE A 34 35.04 -8.19 4.56
N GLU A 35 35.87 -9.01 5.20
CA GLU A 35 37.05 -8.57 5.96
C GLU A 35 38.10 -7.92 5.07
N ASN A 36 38.27 -8.43 3.85
CA ASN A 36 39.25 -7.93 2.88
C ASN A 36 38.65 -6.98 1.83
N SER A 37 37.43 -6.50 2.05
CA SER A 37 36.72 -5.62 1.11
C SER A 37 37.52 -4.35 0.80
N GLN A 38 37.46 -3.92 -0.45
CA GLN A 38 38.16 -2.70 -0.90
C GLN A 38 37.30 -1.46 -0.63
N LEU A 39 37.90 -0.42 -0.04
CA LEU A 39 37.26 0.88 0.07
C LEU A 39 37.07 1.50 -1.32
N ILE A 40 35.86 1.98 -1.59
CA ILE A 40 35.57 2.84 -2.74
C ILE A 40 35.92 4.27 -2.33
N SER A 41 37.09 4.73 -2.77
CA SER A 41 37.69 6.00 -2.38
C SER A 41 37.40 7.15 -3.36
N LYS A 42 36.90 6.82 -4.55
CA LYS A 42 36.52 7.76 -5.60
C LYS A 42 35.06 7.56 -6.04
N ASP A 43 34.76 7.77 -7.32
CA ASP A 43 33.41 7.64 -7.87
C ASP A 43 33.01 6.19 -8.13
N GLY A 44 33.97 5.25 -8.14
CA GLY A 44 33.70 3.86 -8.47
C GLY A 44 34.94 3.01 -8.75
N ILE A 45 34.69 1.78 -9.21
CA ILE A 45 35.68 0.74 -9.44
C ILE A 45 35.65 0.28 -10.90
N LYS A 46 36.82 0.08 -11.50
CA LYS A 46 36.99 -0.74 -12.69
C LYS A 46 37.59 -2.09 -12.28
N GLY A 47 36.93 -3.18 -12.64
CA GLY A 47 37.34 -4.51 -12.21
C GLY A 47 37.11 -5.58 -13.26
N SER A 48 37.53 -6.80 -12.92
CA SER A 48 37.24 -8.03 -13.65
C SER A 48 36.79 -9.09 -12.66
N ILE A 49 35.66 -9.72 -12.93
CA ILE A 49 35.12 -10.82 -12.13
C ILE A 49 35.36 -12.14 -12.85
N VAL A 50 35.81 -13.14 -12.10
CA VAL A 50 35.92 -14.53 -12.58
C VAL A 50 34.63 -15.24 -12.22
N ARG A 51 34.12 -16.07 -13.12
CA ARG A 51 32.88 -16.84 -12.96
C ARG A 51 32.83 -17.55 -11.61
N GLY A 52 31.74 -17.31 -10.87
CA GLY A 52 31.47 -17.90 -9.55
C GLY A 52 32.30 -17.32 -8.41
N GLN A 53 33.14 -16.32 -8.67
CA GLN A 53 33.81 -15.53 -7.61
C GLN A 53 32.99 -14.28 -7.28
N LYS A 54 33.31 -13.69 -6.13
CA LYS A 54 32.68 -12.48 -5.60
C LYS A 54 33.73 -11.45 -5.29
N ASP A 55 33.51 -10.23 -5.75
CA ASP A 55 34.31 -9.06 -5.42
C ASP A 55 33.57 -8.23 -4.36
N TYR A 56 34.27 -7.86 -3.30
CA TYR A 56 33.71 -7.14 -2.14
C TYR A 56 34.29 -5.74 -2.04
N TYR A 57 33.41 -4.77 -1.93
CA TYR A 57 33.72 -3.36 -1.76
C TYR A 57 32.99 -2.79 -0.56
N TYR A 58 33.45 -1.65 -0.06
CA TYR A 58 32.72 -0.90 0.96
C TYR A 58 32.84 0.60 0.75
N PHE A 59 31.88 1.33 1.28
CA PHE A 59 31.87 2.80 1.33
C PHE A 59 31.28 3.26 2.66
N ASN A 60 31.54 4.52 3.02
CA ASN A 60 30.99 5.15 4.21
C ASN A 60 30.01 6.26 3.82
N VAL A 61 28.91 6.35 4.58
CA VAL A 61 27.91 7.42 4.48
C VAL A 61 28.22 8.47 5.55
N ASN A 62 28.46 9.70 5.14
CA ASN A 62 28.83 10.78 6.09
C ASN A 62 27.80 11.90 6.16
N LYS A 63 26.80 11.88 5.27
CA LYS A 63 25.69 12.84 5.22
C LYS A 63 24.46 12.15 4.66
N GLU A 64 23.32 12.81 4.82
CA GLU A 64 22.09 12.39 4.16
C GLU A 64 22.25 12.53 2.65
N GLU A 65 22.08 11.44 1.91
CA GLU A 65 22.27 11.40 0.46
C GLU A 65 21.48 10.26 -0.20
N ILE A 66 21.19 10.46 -1.48
CA ILE A 66 20.71 9.41 -2.39
C ILE A 66 21.91 8.91 -3.20
N ILE A 67 22.04 7.59 -3.34
CA ILE A 67 23.07 6.97 -4.17
C ILE A 67 22.42 6.04 -5.19
N ASP A 68 22.65 6.33 -6.47
CA ASP A 68 22.43 5.36 -7.54
C ASP A 68 23.71 4.54 -7.72
N PHE A 69 23.57 3.22 -7.79
CA PHE A 69 24.66 2.29 -8.03
C PHE A 69 24.57 1.76 -9.46
N ASP A 70 25.47 2.21 -10.32
CA ASP A 70 25.51 1.82 -11.72
C ASP A 70 26.58 0.75 -11.92
N ILE A 71 26.22 -0.35 -12.55
CA ILE A 71 27.19 -1.36 -12.99
C ILE A 71 27.00 -1.63 -14.48
N SER A 72 28.12 -1.70 -15.20
CA SER A 72 28.14 -2.01 -16.63
C SER A 72 29.27 -2.98 -16.95
N ASN A 73 29.06 -3.84 -17.94
CA ASN A 73 30.04 -4.83 -18.35
C ASN A 73 29.98 -5.13 -19.84
N LEU A 74 31.08 -5.67 -20.37
CA LEU A 74 31.17 -6.03 -21.78
C LEU A 74 30.31 -7.26 -22.09
N GLY A 75 29.59 -7.19 -23.20
CA GLY A 75 28.71 -8.25 -23.70
C GLY A 75 27.34 -8.31 -23.02
N ASP A 76 26.57 -9.30 -23.46
CA ASP A 76 25.24 -9.64 -22.95
C ASP A 76 25.41 -10.63 -21.78
N LYS A 77 25.88 -10.13 -20.64
CA LYS A 77 26.20 -10.95 -19.47
C LYS A 77 25.58 -10.38 -18.20
N ALA A 78 25.03 -11.30 -17.40
CA ALA A 78 24.51 -11.06 -16.08
C ALA A 78 25.60 -10.64 -15.09
N ILE A 79 25.33 -9.62 -14.29
CA ILE A 79 26.07 -9.39 -13.05
C ILE A 79 25.06 -9.22 -11.92
N THR A 80 25.31 -9.89 -10.81
CA THR A 80 24.59 -9.67 -9.56
C THR A 80 25.33 -8.61 -8.75
N MET A 81 24.60 -7.60 -8.28
CA MET A 81 25.08 -6.59 -7.35
C MET A 81 24.22 -6.58 -6.09
N THR A 82 24.86 -6.82 -4.95
CA THR A 82 24.18 -6.88 -3.64
C THR A 82 24.69 -5.76 -2.74
N LEU A 83 23.77 -4.96 -2.21
CA LEU A 83 24.03 -3.99 -1.15
C LEU A 83 23.80 -4.66 0.20
N CYS A 84 24.78 -4.55 1.10
CA CYS A 84 24.69 -5.02 2.48
C CYS A 84 24.96 -3.88 3.48
N ASN A 85 24.37 -3.98 4.67
CA ASN A 85 24.66 -3.08 5.79
C ASN A 85 25.96 -3.49 6.53
N TYR A 86 26.33 -2.74 7.56
CA TYR A 86 27.55 -2.99 8.35
C TYR A 86 27.62 -4.38 9.00
N LYS A 87 26.46 -5.00 9.30
CA LYS A 87 26.32 -6.37 9.82
C LYS A 87 26.29 -7.44 8.72
N THR A 88 26.62 -7.05 7.49
CA THR A 88 26.60 -7.89 6.27
C THR A 88 25.22 -8.42 5.87
N ASN A 89 24.15 -7.97 6.52
CA ASN A 89 22.78 -8.30 6.14
C ASN A 89 22.44 -7.64 4.80
N ILE A 90 21.78 -8.41 3.93
CA ILE A 90 21.33 -7.94 2.63
C ILE A 90 20.30 -6.82 2.80
N VAL A 91 20.57 -5.69 2.15
CA VAL A 91 19.68 -4.53 2.07
C VAL A 91 18.86 -4.59 0.79
N LYS A 92 19.53 -4.73 -0.37
CA LYS A 92 18.92 -4.75 -1.71
C LYS A 92 19.81 -5.53 -2.70
N VAL A 93 19.23 -6.19 -3.71
CA VAL A 93 19.96 -7.02 -4.70
C VAL A 93 19.46 -6.75 -6.11
N ILE A 94 20.36 -6.56 -7.07
CA ILE A 94 20.01 -6.61 -8.49
C ILE A 94 20.68 -7.82 -9.10
N SER A 95 19.89 -8.70 -9.73
CA SER A 95 20.35 -9.92 -10.37
C SER A 95 19.40 -10.32 -11.50
N GLU A 96 19.92 -11.00 -12.53
CA GLU A 96 19.06 -11.69 -13.49
C GLU A 96 18.10 -12.67 -12.79
N PHE A 97 16.84 -12.65 -13.23
CA PHE A 97 15.81 -13.55 -12.73
C PHE A 97 16.11 -14.99 -13.17
N GLU A 98 16.27 -15.91 -12.22
CA GLU A 98 16.54 -17.33 -12.56
C GLU A 98 15.26 -18.13 -12.85
N ASN A 99 14.04 -17.58 -12.67
CA ASN A 99 12.87 -18.46 -12.50
C ASN A 99 11.51 -17.92 -12.97
N THR A 100 11.37 -17.56 -14.24
CA THR A 100 10.07 -17.64 -14.94
C THR A 100 10.29 -18.10 -16.38
N ASN A 101 9.26 -18.66 -17.02
CA ASN A 101 9.28 -19.05 -18.44
C ASN A 101 9.38 -17.84 -19.41
N GLU A 102 9.66 -16.64 -18.89
CA GLU A 102 9.84 -15.40 -19.63
C GLU A 102 11.29 -14.93 -19.48
N ASN A 103 11.97 -14.72 -20.61
CA ASN A 103 13.32 -14.15 -20.67
C ASN A 103 13.28 -12.64 -20.33
N THR A 104 12.96 -12.31 -19.08
CA THR A 104 12.91 -10.92 -18.62
C THR A 104 14.29 -10.48 -18.16
N ARG A 105 14.97 -9.69 -19.00
CA ARG A 105 16.27 -9.08 -18.67
C ARG A 105 16.06 -7.89 -17.75
N VAL A 106 16.76 -7.86 -16.62
CA VAL A 106 16.78 -6.73 -15.67
C VAL A 106 17.92 -5.72 -15.97
N TYR A 107 18.46 -5.76 -17.18
CA TYR A 107 19.54 -4.91 -17.63
C TYR A 107 19.27 -4.42 -19.04
N THR A 108 19.83 -3.26 -19.35
CA THR A 108 19.78 -2.69 -20.69
C THR A 108 20.99 -3.16 -21.48
N ILE A 109 20.78 -3.51 -22.75
CA ILE A 109 21.87 -3.77 -23.71
C ILE A 109 22.02 -2.55 -24.59
N GLN A 110 23.26 -2.11 -24.75
CA GLN A 110 23.61 -0.95 -25.53
C GLN A 110 24.80 -1.28 -26.43
N THR A 111 24.95 -0.55 -27.53
CA THR A 111 26.11 -0.66 -28.43
C THR A 111 26.78 0.69 -28.49
N ASN A 112 28.09 0.73 -28.25
CA ASN A 112 28.85 1.98 -28.33
C ASN A 112 29.22 2.33 -29.79
N ASP A 113 29.78 3.52 -29.99
CA ASP A 113 30.20 4.01 -31.32
C ASP A 113 31.25 3.13 -32.03
N LYS A 114 31.92 2.25 -31.28
CA LYS A 114 32.90 1.28 -31.80
C LYS A 114 32.27 -0.07 -32.15
N GLY A 115 30.95 -0.21 -31.98
CA GLY A 115 30.23 -1.46 -32.20
C GLY A 115 30.34 -2.48 -31.06
N GLU A 116 30.89 -2.09 -29.90
CA GLU A 116 30.99 -2.97 -28.74
C GLU A 116 29.67 -3.00 -27.99
N VAL A 117 29.18 -4.20 -27.71
CA VAL A 117 27.96 -4.44 -26.93
C VAL A 117 28.31 -4.43 -25.45
N TYR A 118 27.51 -3.75 -24.65
CA TYR A 118 27.62 -3.74 -23.19
C TYR A 118 26.24 -3.87 -22.55
N SER A 119 26.19 -4.50 -21.38
CA SER A 119 25.03 -4.49 -20.50
C SER A 119 25.22 -3.47 -19.37
N SER A 120 24.11 -2.93 -18.88
CA SER A 120 24.10 -2.00 -17.73
C SER A 120 22.90 -2.23 -16.82
N GLN A 121 23.13 -2.14 -15.51
CA GLN A 121 22.14 -2.23 -14.43
C GLN A 121 22.30 -1.05 -13.48
N VAL A 122 21.20 -0.60 -12.90
CA VAL A 122 21.17 0.51 -11.95
C VAL A 122 20.31 0.13 -10.76
N MET A 123 20.88 0.22 -9.56
CA MET A 123 20.14 0.23 -8.30
C MET A 123 19.92 1.68 -7.92
N LYS A 124 18.68 2.13 -8.03
CA LYS A 124 18.33 3.54 -8.04
C LYS A 124 17.80 3.99 -6.69
N GLY A 125 18.01 5.26 -6.36
CA GLY A 125 17.26 5.94 -5.31
C GLY A 125 17.59 5.51 -3.88
N ILE A 126 18.69 4.78 -3.64
CA ILE A 126 18.96 4.27 -2.29
C ILE A 126 19.25 5.42 -1.34
N TYR A 127 18.39 5.55 -0.33
CA TYR A 127 18.47 6.60 0.66
C TYR A 127 19.34 6.18 1.83
N PHE A 128 20.30 7.03 2.15
CA PHE A 128 21.17 6.86 3.30
C PHE A 128 21.06 8.04 4.24
N ARG A 129 20.93 7.73 5.53
CA ARG A 129 21.02 8.69 6.62
C ARG A 129 22.11 8.25 7.58
N PRO A 130 23.09 9.12 7.92
CA PRO A 130 24.15 8.74 8.82
C PRO A 130 23.63 8.54 10.24
N SER A 131 24.10 7.49 10.90
CA SER A 131 23.98 7.21 12.33
C SER A 131 25.08 7.92 13.12
N GLU A 132 24.81 8.19 14.39
CA GLU A 132 25.82 8.65 15.35
C GLU A 132 26.88 7.57 15.62
N ASN A 133 26.49 6.29 15.52
CA ASN A 133 27.42 5.18 15.57
C ASN A 133 28.10 5.04 14.20
N THR A 134 29.37 5.45 14.11
CA THR A 134 30.11 5.49 12.84
C THR A 134 30.30 4.12 12.19
N GLU A 135 30.22 3.02 12.95
CA GLU A 135 30.28 1.68 12.35
C GLU A 135 29.04 1.38 11.50
N GLU A 136 27.88 1.92 11.87
CA GLU A 136 26.61 1.72 11.15
C GLU A 136 26.58 2.44 9.80
N ASN A 137 27.48 3.41 9.62
CA ASN A 137 27.63 4.17 8.39
C ASN A 137 28.43 3.44 7.31
N LYS A 138 28.96 2.25 7.62
CA LYS A 138 29.69 1.41 6.68
C LYS A 138 28.74 0.47 5.94
N TYR A 139 28.78 0.51 4.62
CA TYR A 139 27.99 -0.37 3.74
C TYR A 139 28.90 -1.12 2.79
N TYR A 140 28.46 -2.32 2.39
CA TYR A 140 29.20 -3.18 1.48
C TYR A 140 28.47 -3.36 0.17
N ILE A 141 29.24 -3.51 -0.90
CA ILE A 141 28.77 -3.92 -2.22
C ILE A 141 29.45 -5.24 -2.56
N VAL A 142 28.66 -6.23 -2.95
CA VAL A 142 29.15 -7.52 -3.43
C VAL A 142 28.78 -7.66 -4.90
N ILE A 143 29.77 -7.91 -5.75
CA ILE A 143 29.60 -8.08 -7.19
C ILE A 143 29.94 -9.53 -7.55
N GLU A 144 29.05 -10.19 -8.30
CA GLU A 144 29.21 -11.59 -8.71
C GLU A 144 28.77 -11.77 -10.17
N SER A 145 29.45 -12.64 -10.90
CA SER A 145 28.97 -13.18 -12.18
C SER A 145 28.87 -14.69 -12.06
N LYS A 146 27.66 -15.24 -12.14
CA LYS A 146 27.42 -16.69 -11.99
C LYS A 146 27.97 -17.49 -13.17
N ASN A 147 27.85 -16.94 -14.38
CA ASN A 147 27.99 -17.72 -15.61
C ASN A 147 29.23 -17.35 -16.43
N ASP A 148 29.80 -16.17 -16.22
CA ASP A 148 30.80 -15.62 -17.13
C ASP A 148 31.97 -14.92 -16.42
N ASP A 149 33.16 -15.07 -16.99
CA ASP A 149 34.25 -14.13 -16.73
C ASP A 149 33.93 -12.81 -17.43
N THR A 150 34.02 -11.67 -16.75
CA THR A 150 33.70 -10.37 -17.37
C THR A 150 34.43 -9.20 -16.72
N GLU A 151 34.70 -8.17 -17.52
CA GLU A 151 35.15 -6.87 -17.02
C GLU A 151 33.95 -5.99 -16.73
N TYR A 152 34.02 -5.20 -15.65
CA TYR A 152 32.95 -4.30 -15.27
C TYR A 152 33.45 -2.93 -14.83
N SER A 153 32.57 -1.94 -14.95
CA SER A 153 32.69 -0.61 -14.39
C SER A 153 31.53 -0.40 -13.42
N PHE A 154 31.86 -0.13 -12.17
CA PHE A 154 30.92 0.12 -11.09
C PHE A 154 31.05 1.57 -10.61
N VAL A 155 29.93 2.30 -10.47
CA VAL A 155 29.92 3.73 -10.15
C VAL A 155 28.86 4.03 -9.08
N LEU A 156 29.24 4.84 -8.10
CA LEU A 156 28.33 5.42 -7.10
C LEU A 156 28.01 6.86 -7.53
N LYS A 157 26.78 7.10 -7.94
CA LYS A 157 26.28 8.45 -8.28
C LYS A 157 25.56 9.03 -7.07
N LYS A 158 26.27 9.87 -6.34
CA LYS A 158 25.77 10.51 -5.12
C LYS A 158 25.09 11.84 -5.43
N ARG A 159 23.97 12.12 -4.77
CA ARG A 159 23.30 13.43 -4.78
C ARG A 159 22.63 13.71 -3.43
N GLU A 160 22.33 14.98 -3.18
CA GLU A 160 21.58 15.35 -1.98
C GLU A 160 20.12 14.88 -2.07
N TYR A 161 19.56 14.56 -0.90
CA TYR A 161 18.16 14.21 -0.74
C TYR A 161 17.29 15.46 -0.86
N ASN A 162 16.21 15.35 -1.62
CA ASN A 162 15.13 16.31 -1.68
C ASN A 162 13.88 15.70 -1.04
N GLU A 163 13.02 16.52 -0.44
CA GLU A 163 11.78 16.03 0.21
C GLU A 163 10.86 15.26 -0.75
N THR A 164 10.98 15.52 -2.06
CA THR A 164 10.23 14.85 -3.11
C THR A 164 10.86 13.53 -3.58
N ASP A 165 12.02 13.13 -3.05
CA ASP A 165 12.63 11.86 -3.45
C ASP A 165 11.97 10.69 -2.74
N GLU A 166 11.79 9.61 -3.49
CA GLU A 166 11.59 8.28 -2.92
C GLU A 166 12.80 7.85 -2.07
N LYS A 167 12.55 7.07 -1.02
CA LYS A 167 13.54 6.53 -0.09
C LYS A 167 13.60 5.01 -0.15
N GLU A 168 14.45 4.51 -1.01
CA GLU A 168 14.71 3.08 -1.16
C GLU A 168 15.71 2.55 -0.12
N PRO A 169 15.61 1.28 0.33
CA PRO A 169 14.61 0.27 -0.02
C PRO A 169 13.28 0.43 0.72
N ASN A 170 12.17 0.57 0.00
CA ASN A 170 10.80 0.59 0.53
C ASN A 170 9.93 -0.57 -0.02
N ASP A 171 10.57 -1.63 -0.49
CA ASP A 171 9.90 -2.78 -1.14
C ASP A 171 9.11 -3.70 -0.18
N ILE A 172 8.86 -3.27 1.08
CA ILE A 172 8.04 -3.97 2.08
C ILE A 172 7.35 -2.97 3.01
N ILE A 173 6.18 -3.34 3.53
CA ILE A 173 5.37 -2.51 4.44
C ILE A 173 6.17 -2.02 5.66
N SER A 174 6.99 -2.88 6.28
CA SER A 174 7.80 -2.49 7.45
C SER A 174 8.93 -1.50 7.16
N ARG A 175 9.22 -1.21 5.88
CA ARG A 175 10.18 -0.20 5.43
C ARG A 175 9.52 0.95 4.68
N SER A 176 8.21 1.10 4.80
CA SER A 176 7.46 2.14 4.11
C SER A 176 8.06 3.54 4.29
N GLN A 177 8.14 4.31 3.21
CA GLN A 177 8.45 5.73 3.32
C GLN A 177 7.29 6.47 3.98
N ILE A 178 7.58 7.20 5.06
CA ILE A 178 6.56 7.94 5.81
C ILE A 178 6.27 9.28 5.14
N ILE A 179 4.99 9.53 4.89
CA ILE A 179 4.43 10.82 4.48
C ILE A 179 3.62 11.34 5.68
N ASP A 180 4.18 12.30 6.41
CA ASP A 180 3.52 12.90 7.58
C ASP A 180 2.66 14.09 7.16
N VAL A 181 1.34 13.92 7.27
CA VAL A 181 0.34 14.94 7.00
C VAL A 181 0.14 15.80 8.25
N ASN A 182 0.59 17.06 8.16
CA ASN A 182 0.56 18.00 9.29
C ASN A 182 -0.04 19.38 8.93
N SER A 183 -0.60 19.53 7.74
CA SER A 183 -1.19 20.77 7.25
C SER A 183 -2.32 20.50 6.28
N GLU A 184 -3.38 21.30 6.38
CA GLU A 184 -4.46 21.35 5.40
C GLU A 184 -3.97 21.94 4.07
N ASN A 185 -4.59 21.50 2.98
CA ASN A 185 -4.36 21.90 1.59
C ASN A 185 -2.90 21.80 1.14
N ARG A 186 -2.10 20.97 1.82
CA ARG A 186 -0.73 20.67 1.43
C ARG A 186 -0.73 19.50 0.45
N LEU A 187 -0.03 19.68 -0.65
CA LEU A 187 0.29 18.65 -1.62
C LEU A 187 1.68 18.10 -1.29
N TYR A 188 1.76 16.81 -1.00
CA TYR A 188 3.02 16.08 -0.83
C TYR A 188 3.26 15.30 -2.12
N THR A 189 4.42 15.46 -2.74
CA THR A 189 4.75 14.77 -3.99
C THR A 189 6.02 13.97 -3.81
N ILE A 190 6.01 12.70 -4.17
CA ILE A 190 7.19 11.85 -4.23
C ILE A 190 7.41 11.42 -5.68
N ASP A 191 8.61 11.65 -6.18
CA ASP A 191 9.13 11.16 -7.45
C ASP A 191 9.91 9.86 -7.17
N GLY A 192 9.42 8.76 -7.72
CA GLY A 192 9.95 7.43 -7.51
C GLY A 192 10.24 6.71 -8.83
N TYR A 193 10.70 5.47 -8.74
CA TYR A 193 10.99 4.64 -9.89
C TYR A 193 10.56 3.20 -9.67
N TYR A 194 9.72 2.69 -10.56
CA TYR A 194 9.54 1.24 -10.64
C TYR A 194 10.84 0.62 -11.11
N SER A 195 11.55 0.01 -10.18
CA SER A 195 12.92 -0.44 -10.33
C SER A 195 12.93 -1.92 -10.03
N GLN A 196 12.60 -2.77 -11.01
CA GLN A 196 12.53 -4.21 -10.79
C GLN A 196 13.82 -4.72 -10.14
N ILE A 197 13.72 -4.88 -8.83
CA ILE A 197 14.80 -5.29 -7.97
C ILE A 197 14.28 -6.55 -7.30
N PHE A 198 15.05 -7.62 -7.44
CA PHE A 198 14.74 -8.84 -6.76
C PHE A 198 14.71 -8.58 -5.25
N ASN A 199 13.51 -8.57 -4.67
CA ASN A 199 13.34 -8.55 -3.23
C ASN A 199 13.51 -9.99 -2.73
N PRO A 200 14.62 -10.34 -2.07
CA PRO A 200 14.90 -11.68 -1.58
C PRO A 200 14.03 -12.04 -0.36
N LYS A 201 12.90 -11.36 -0.13
CA LYS A 201 11.92 -11.68 0.91
C LYS A 201 10.54 -12.02 0.33
N LEU A 202 10.24 -11.66 -0.91
CA LEU A 202 8.97 -11.94 -1.58
C LEU A 202 9.03 -13.28 -2.34
N TYR A 203 9.26 -14.40 -1.63
CA TYR A 203 9.34 -15.74 -2.25
C TYR A 203 7.97 -16.41 -2.46
N SER A 204 6.92 -15.89 -1.84
CA SER A 204 5.56 -16.42 -1.80
C SER A 204 4.54 -15.28 -1.64
N GLY A 205 3.26 -15.57 -1.88
CA GLY A 205 2.19 -14.57 -1.85
C GLY A 205 1.84 -14.02 -3.23
N ASP A 206 0.79 -13.22 -3.26
CA ASP A 206 0.23 -12.60 -4.47
C ASP A 206 1.08 -11.44 -5.02
N LEU A 207 1.91 -10.81 -4.18
CA LEU A 207 2.90 -9.80 -4.56
C LEU A 207 4.25 -10.37 -5.04
N LYS A 208 4.36 -11.69 -5.14
CA LYS A 208 5.59 -12.36 -5.56
C LYS A 208 5.99 -11.91 -6.98
N ASN A 209 7.26 -11.59 -7.16
CA ASN A 209 7.85 -11.14 -8.43
C ASN A 209 7.26 -9.82 -8.99
N MET A 210 6.45 -9.12 -8.21
CA MET A 210 5.96 -7.79 -8.57
C MET A 210 6.93 -6.73 -8.07
N GLU A 211 7.02 -5.62 -8.81
CA GLU A 211 7.70 -4.44 -8.32
C GLU A 211 6.76 -3.68 -7.40
N ILE A 212 7.22 -3.40 -6.17
CA ILE A 212 6.41 -2.75 -5.15
C ILE A 212 7.17 -1.65 -4.42
N ASP A 213 6.50 -0.52 -4.22
CA ASP A 213 6.98 0.59 -3.40
C ASP A 213 5.96 0.88 -2.30
N SER A 214 6.43 0.82 -1.05
CA SER A 214 5.55 0.96 0.11
C SER A 214 5.68 2.33 0.77
N TYR A 215 4.53 2.91 1.08
CA TYR A 215 4.40 4.21 1.72
C TYR A 215 3.46 4.13 2.93
N LYS A 216 3.73 4.98 3.92
CA LYS A 216 2.89 5.13 5.11
C LYS A 216 2.43 6.58 5.21
N VAL A 217 1.14 6.82 5.02
CA VAL A 217 0.55 8.12 5.31
C VAL A 217 0.16 8.18 6.79
N THR A 218 0.61 9.20 7.50
CA THR A 218 0.35 9.34 8.95
C THR A 218 -0.11 10.75 9.26
N ASN A 219 -0.90 10.89 10.32
CA ASN A 219 -1.34 12.18 10.84
C ASN A 219 -0.79 12.39 12.25
N SER A 220 0.26 13.21 12.37
CA SER A 220 0.85 13.57 13.67
C SER A 220 0.12 14.73 14.39
N SER A 221 -0.96 15.26 13.80
CA SER A 221 -1.69 16.43 14.30
C SER A 221 -3.00 16.04 15.01
N PHE A 222 -3.68 17.05 15.59
CA PHE A 222 -4.99 16.90 16.24
C PHE A 222 -6.18 17.07 15.28
N ASN A 223 -5.95 17.43 14.02
CA ASN A 223 -7.00 17.63 13.03
C ASN A 223 -7.27 16.32 12.29
N ALA A 224 -8.50 16.11 11.81
CA ALA A 224 -8.78 15.07 10.81
C ALA A 224 -8.62 15.64 9.40
N TYR A 225 -8.17 14.80 8.47
CA TYR A 225 -8.03 15.18 7.05
C TYR A 225 -8.78 14.20 6.14
N SER A 226 -9.26 14.71 5.01
CA SER A 226 -9.65 13.90 3.87
C SER A 226 -8.48 13.83 2.91
N ILE A 227 -7.97 12.63 2.65
CA ILE A 227 -6.77 12.39 1.85
C ILE A 227 -7.15 11.88 0.47
N SER A 228 -6.56 12.49 -0.56
CA SER A 228 -6.51 11.95 -1.92
C SER A 228 -5.09 11.48 -2.22
N ILE A 229 -4.93 10.26 -2.72
CA ILE A 229 -3.66 9.71 -3.21
C ILE A 229 -3.79 9.57 -4.72
N GLU A 230 -2.89 10.19 -5.48
CA GLU A 230 -2.86 10.15 -6.93
C GLU A 230 -1.52 9.60 -7.41
N LEU A 231 -1.54 8.47 -8.08
CA LEU A 231 -0.41 7.89 -8.79
C LEU A 231 -0.43 8.33 -10.25
N SER A 232 0.69 8.81 -10.77
CA SER A 232 0.81 9.21 -12.17
C SER A 232 0.73 8.02 -13.12
N GLY A 233 0.09 8.21 -14.28
CA GLY A 233 0.13 7.23 -15.36
C GLY A 233 1.51 7.10 -16.00
N VAL A 234 1.92 5.86 -16.23
CA VAL A 234 3.23 5.53 -16.81
C VAL A 234 3.04 4.64 -18.03
N PRO A 235 3.47 5.05 -19.24
CA PRO A 235 3.23 4.29 -20.46
C PRO A 235 3.65 2.82 -20.36
N SER A 236 2.73 1.92 -20.74
CA SER A 236 2.91 0.45 -20.71
C SER A 236 2.98 -0.20 -19.33
N VAL A 237 2.79 0.55 -18.25
CA VAL A 237 2.69 0.02 -16.89
C VAL A 237 1.21 -0.07 -16.52
N ASP A 238 0.79 -1.25 -16.05
CA ASP A 238 -0.50 -1.44 -15.38
C ASP A 238 -0.21 -1.39 -13.89
N ALA A 239 -0.52 -0.25 -13.27
CA ALA A 239 -0.20 0.01 -11.88
C ALA A 239 -1.45 -0.10 -11.02
N SER A 240 -1.30 -0.54 -9.78
CA SER A 240 -2.37 -0.51 -8.80
C SER A 240 -1.91 0.08 -7.47
N ILE A 241 -2.86 0.59 -6.68
CA ILE A 241 -2.64 1.03 -5.30
C ILE A 241 -3.35 0.07 -4.36
N ARG A 242 -2.59 -0.61 -3.50
CA ARG A 242 -3.16 -1.46 -2.44
C ARG A 242 -3.15 -0.72 -1.12
N LEU A 243 -4.30 -0.63 -0.47
CA LEU A 243 -4.49 0.06 0.80
C LEU A 243 -4.54 -0.95 1.96
N TYR A 244 -3.85 -0.63 3.04
CA TYR A 244 -3.80 -1.42 4.27
C TYR A 244 -4.00 -0.53 5.49
N ASP A 245 -4.59 -1.08 6.55
CA ASP A 245 -4.78 -0.38 7.81
C ASP A 245 -3.45 -0.19 8.59
N ASN A 246 -3.49 0.48 9.74
CA ASN A 246 -2.31 0.72 10.57
C ASN A 246 -1.66 -0.56 11.13
N MET A 247 -2.38 -1.68 11.16
CA MET A 247 -1.89 -2.99 11.59
C MET A 247 -1.32 -3.82 10.42
N GLY A 248 -1.48 -3.35 9.17
CA GLY A 248 -1.05 -4.04 7.97
C GLY A 248 -2.10 -4.99 7.39
N ASN A 249 -3.35 -4.95 7.86
CA ASN A 249 -4.42 -5.73 7.27
C ASN A 249 -4.88 -5.09 5.95
N PHE A 250 -5.14 -5.92 4.95
CA PHE A 250 -5.62 -5.46 3.64
C PHE A 250 -7.01 -4.81 3.73
N ILE A 251 -7.17 -3.67 3.08
CA ILE A 251 -8.44 -2.94 2.97
C ILE A 251 -9.02 -3.09 1.56
N ALA A 252 -8.26 -2.64 0.54
CA ALA A 252 -8.74 -2.56 -0.84
C ALA A 252 -7.58 -2.53 -1.85
N ASN A 253 -7.87 -2.90 -3.10
CA ASN A 253 -6.98 -2.75 -4.24
C ASN A 253 -7.64 -1.83 -5.28
N TYR A 254 -7.01 -0.70 -5.56
CA TYR A 254 -7.43 0.28 -6.55
C TYR A 254 -6.65 0.02 -7.84
N ASP A 255 -7.31 -0.66 -8.76
CA ASP A 255 -6.86 -0.98 -10.11
C ASP A 255 -7.98 -0.57 -11.09
N LEU A 256 -8.25 0.74 -11.13
CA LEU A 256 -9.45 1.29 -11.73
C LEU A 256 -9.24 1.70 -13.18
N ASN A 257 -8.03 2.11 -13.56
CA ASN A 257 -7.71 2.69 -14.86
C ASN A 257 -6.96 1.72 -15.77
N ASN A 258 -6.75 2.05 -17.04
CA ASN A 258 -6.10 1.14 -17.98
C ASN A 258 -4.57 1.19 -17.87
N VAL A 259 -3.89 0.22 -18.47
CA VAL A 259 -2.44 0.25 -18.71
C VAL A 259 -2.01 1.61 -19.28
N GLY A 260 -1.06 2.26 -18.63
CA GLY A 260 -0.57 3.58 -19.03
C GLY A 260 -1.18 4.74 -18.25
N ASP A 261 -2.33 4.53 -17.63
CA ASP A 261 -3.04 5.53 -16.84
C ASP A 261 -2.61 5.45 -15.37
N GLY A 262 -2.91 6.51 -14.61
CA GLY A 262 -2.62 6.60 -13.19
C GLY A 262 -3.73 5.98 -12.33
N GLU A 263 -3.52 5.89 -11.03
CA GLU A 263 -4.53 5.38 -10.09
C GLU A 263 -4.83 6.41 -9.01
N THR A 264 -6.05 6.38 -8.48
CA THR A 264 -6.48 7.32 -7.44
C THR A 264 -7.16 6.59 -6.29
N VAL A 265 -6.85 7.02 -5.07
CA VAL A 265 -7.62 6.72 -3.85
C VAL A 265 -8.15 8.05 -3.34
N ASP A 266 -9.47 8.22 -3.29
CA ASP A 266 -10.09 9.46 -2.86
C ASP A 266 -10.80 9.32 -1.52
N LYS A 267 -10.94 10.46 -0.83
CA LYS A 267 -11.74 10.61 0.41
C LYS A 267 -11.32 9.71 1.57
N LEU A 268 -10.07 9.24 1.58
CA LEU A 268 -9.52 8.46 2.69
C LEU A 268 -9.46 9.33 3.95
N VAL A 269 -10.22 8.97 4.98
CA VAL A 269 -10.25 9.77 6.22
C VAL A 269 -9.09 9.42 7.13
N LEU A 270 -8.25 10.41 7.42
CA LEU A 270 -7.09 10.26 8.27
C LEU A 270 -7.29 10.99 9.60
N TYR A 271 -7.81 10.25 10.58
CA TYR A 271 -8.05 10.75 11.95
C TYR A 271 -6.74 11.11 12.68
N PRO A 272 -6.81 11.92 13.76
CA PRO A 272 -5.65 12.25 14.58
C PRO A 272 -4.89 11.00 15.04
N TYR A 273 -3.56 11.00 14.89
CA TYR A 273 -2.67 9.90 15.28
C TYR A 273 -2.93 8.57 14.57
N MET A 274 -3.66 8.60 13.46
CA MET A 274 -3.92 7.44 12.61
C MET A 274 -2.90 7.34 11.47
N SER A 275 -2.77 6.15 10.90
CA SER A 275 -1.97 5.92 9.70
C SER A 275 -2.59 4.84 8.82
N TYR A 276 -2.33 4.92 7.53
CA TYR A 276 -2.55 3.85 6.57
C TYR A 276 -1.23 3.53 5.85
N TYR A 277 -1.11 2.31 5.36
CA TYR A 277 -0.10 1.99 4.35
C TYR A 277 -0.76 1.94 2.99
N PHE A 278 -0.07 2.44 1.98
CA PHE A 278 -0.42 2.18 0.59
C PHE A 278 0.81 1.61 -0.13
N VAL A 279 0.58 0.59 -0.94
CA VAL A 279 1.62 -0.10 -1.71
C VAL A 279 1.31 0.14 -3.18
N LEU A 280 2.26 0.75 -3.88
CA LEU A 280 2.23 0.87 -5.32
C LEU A 280 2.71 -0.46 -5.89
N VAL A 281 2.00 -0.98 -6.88
CA VAL A 281 2.32 -2.28 -7.48
C VAL A 281 2.35 -2.13 -8.99
N SER A 282 3.37 -2.67 -9.65
CA SER A 282 3.38 -2.90 -11.09
C SER A 282 3.22 -4.40 -11.38
N GLU A 283 2.17 -4.77 -12.11
CA GLU A 283 1.89 -6.18 -12.44
C GLU A 283 2.92 -6.81 -13.39
N ARG A 284 3.74 -5.99 -14.02
CA ARG A 284 4.78 -6.44 -14.95
C ARG A 284 6.15 -5.98 -14.50
N ALA A 285 7.13 -6.76 -14.92
CA ALA A 285 8.53 -6.41 -14.89
C ALA A 285 8.80 -5.07 -15.59
N VAL A 286 9.30 -4.10 -14.84
CA VAL A 286 9.58 -2.74 -15.31
C VAL A 286 10.94 -2.29 -14.78
N LEU A 287 11.76 -1.68 -15.62
CA LEU A 287 13.14 -1.37 -15.27
C LEU A 287 13.37 0.14 -15.19
N ASN A 288 13.50 0.66 -13.97
CA ASN A 288 13.85 2.04 -13.65
C ASN A 288 12.93 3.08 -14.33
N ILE A 289 11.63 2.80 -14.40
CA ILE A 289 10.65 3.68 -15.04
C ILE A 289 10.12 4.68 -13.99
N PRO A 290 10.25 6.00 -14.21
CA PRO A 290 9.81 7.01 -13.24
C PRO A 290 8.29 7.02 -13.08
N TYR A 291 7.85 7.27 -11.85
CA TYR A 291 6.48 7.64 -11.53
C TYR A 291 6.48 8.82 -10.53
N ARG A 292 5.30 9.39 -10.32
CA ARG A 292 5.03 10.35 -9.26
C ARG A 292 3.81 9.91 -8.47
N VAL A 293 3.91 9.92 -7.15
CA VAL A 293 2.76 9.83 -6.25
C VAL A 293 2.53 11.17 -5.57
N SER A 294 1.28 11.60 -5.53
CA SER A 294 0.86 12.83 -4.86
C SER A 294 -0.16 12.50 -3.78
N VAL A 295 0.04 13.07 -2.59
CA VAL A 295 -0.91 12.98 -1.48
C VAL A 295 -1.42 14.38 -1.20
N LEU A 296 -2.73 14.60 -1.35
CA LEU A 296 -3.39 15.87 -1.08
C LEU A 296 -4.22 15.74 0.18
N ALA A 297 -3.89 16.54 1.20
CA ALA A 297 -4.67 16.61 2.43
C ALA A 297 -5.66 17.78 2.38
N LYS A 298 -6.95 17.49 2.38
CA LYS A 298 -8.04 18.48 2.43
C LYS A 298 -8.63 18.54 3.85
N PRO A 299 -9.27 19.66 4.23
CA PRO A 299 -10.06 19.71 5.45
C PRO A 299 -11.10 18.59 5.49
N TYR A 300 -11.23 17.92 6.62
CA TYR A 300 -12.25 16.91 6.82
C TYR A 300 -13.64 17.55 6.92
N ASP A 301 -14.56 17.09 6.08
CA ASP A 301 -15.99 17.39 6.18
C ASP A 301 -16.74 16.14 6.60
N LYS A 302 -17.19 16.10 7.86
CA LYS A 302 -17.90 14.96 8.44
C LYS A 302 -19.25 14.62 7.79
N TYR A 303 -19.72 15.47 6.88
CA TYR A 303 -20.94 15.26 6.10
C TYR A 303 -20.66 14.87 4.65
N THR A 304 -19.39 14.66 4.30
CA THR A 304 -19.00 13.89 3.13
C THR A 304 -18.72 12.46 3.57
N GLU A 305 -18.87 11.49 2.67
CA GLU A 305 -18.58 10.09 2.97
C GLU A 305 -17.14 9.87 3.45
N ASP A 306 -16.99 8.98 4.41
CA ASP A 306 -15.71 8.61 5.00
C ASP A 306 -15.21 7.29 4.39
N GLU A 307 -14.20 7.32 3.53
CA GLU A 307 -13.59 6.08 3.02
C GLU A 307 -12.41 5.61 3.89
N PRO A 308 -12.19 4.30 4.08
CA PRO A 308 -13.00 3.18 3.57
C PRO A 308 -14.28 2.97 4.39
N ASN A 309 -15.46 2.86 3.76
CA ASN A 309 -16.75 2.50 4.40
C ASN A 309 -17.41 1.26 3.75
N ASN A 310 -16.64 0.48 3.01
CA ASN A 310 -17.08 -0.62 2.17
C ASN A 310 -17.67 -1.85 2.91
N LYS A 311 -17.68 -1.83 4.25
CA LYS A 311 -18.16 -2.90 5.13
C LYS A 311 -18.92 -2.32 6.32
N TYR A 312 -19.86 -3.09 6.88
CA TYR A 312 -20.67 -2.65 8.02
C TYR A 312 -19.84 -2.27 9.28
N THR A 313 -18.66 -2.89 9.47
CA THR A 313 -17.73 -2.56 10.57
C THR A 313 -17.02 -1.22 10.39
N GLN A 314 -17.00 -0.71 9.16
CA GLN A 314 -16.41 0.57 8.76
C GLN A 314 -17.47 1.64 8.52
N ALA A 315 -18.74 1.35 8.83
CA ALA A 315 -19.86 2.22 8.50
C ALA A 315 -19.74 3.61 9.18
N GLN A 316 -19.97 4.67 8.42
CA GLN A 316 -19.96 6.04 8.94
C GLN A 316 -21.22 6.30 9.78
N ASN A 317 -21.04 6.88 10.98
CA ASN A 317 -22.17 7.19 11.86
C ASN A 317 -22.97 8.40 11.34
N LEU A 318 -24.29 8.25 11.25
CA LEU A 318 -25.19 9.32 10.84
C LEU A 318 -25.71 10.14 12.02
N GLU A 319 -25.77 11.45 11.80
CA GLU A 319 -26.56 12.39 12.58
C GLU A 319 -27.89 12.64 11.85
N PHE A 320 -29.02 12.49 12.56
CA PHE A 320 -30.31 12.87 12.00
C PHE A 320 -30.39 14.39 11.70
N ASN A 321 -31.17 14.74 10.68
CA ASN A 321 -31.40 16.09 10.18
C ASN A 321 -30.12 16.78 9.66
N LYS A 322 -29.19 15.98 9.14
CA LYS A 322 -28.00 16.43 8.42
C LYS A 322 -28.05 15.90 7.00
N THR A 323 -27.43 16.66 6.10
CA THR A 323 -27.30 16.32 4.69
C THR A 323 -25.91 15.75 4.47
N TYR A 324 -25.86 14.54 3.94
CA TYR A 324 -24.64 13.82 3.62
C TYR A 324 -24.45 13.75 2.10
N LYS A 325 -23.20 13.75 1.66
CA LYS A 325 -22.79 13.60 0.27
C LYS A 325 -21.86 12.41 0.13
N GLY A 326 -22.07 11.61 -0.89
CA GLY A 326 -21.18 10.51 -1.22
C GLY A 326 -21.16 10.23 -2.71
N ALA A 327 -20.37 9.24 -3.11
CA ALA A 327 -20.22 8.85 -4.48
C ALA A 327 -19.79 7.40 -4.62
N ILE A 328 -20.58 6.63 -5.37
CA ILE A 328 -20.20 5.28 -5.76
C ILE A 328 -19.25 5.36 -6.94
N ASP A 329 -17.97 5.03 -6.74
CA ASP A 329 -16.90 5.19 -7.73
C ASP A 329 -16.77 3.97 -8.65
N TYR A 330 -16.62 2.77 -8.08
CA TYR A 330 -16.35 1.53 -8.83
C TYR A 330 -17.37 0.42 -8.56
N SER A 331 -17.21 -0.74 -9.20
CA SER A 331 -18.24 -1.80 -9.18
C SER A 331 -18.48 -2.48 -7.84
N TYR A 332 -17.47 -2.46 -6.98
CA TYR A 332 -17.48 -3.09 -5.67
C TYR A 332 -17.60 -2.07 -4.55
N ASP A 333 -17.71 -0.79 -4.91
CA ASP A 333 -17.90 0.29 -3.98
C ASP A 333 -19.29 0.21 -3.36
N ARG A 334 -19.32 0.26 -2.03
CA ARG A 334 -20.53 0.16 -1.23
C ARG A 334 -20.40 1.04 0.00
N ASP A 335 -21.11 2.15 0.02
CA ASP A 335 -21.13 3.01 1.18
C ASP A 335 -22.05 2.47 2.27
N TYR A 336 -21.47 2.04 3.41
CA TYR A 336 -22.22 1.77 4.61
C TYR A 336 -22.27 3.01 5.52
N TYR A 337 -23.49 3.38 5.89
CA TYR A 337 -23.76 4.33 6.96
C TYR A 337 -24.52 3.62 8.09
N THR A 338 -24.34 4.05 9.34
CA THR A 338 -25.02 3.45 10.49
C THR A 338 -25.73 4.48 11.34
N PHE A 339 -26.87 4.09 11.92
CA PHE A 339 -27.66 4.93 12.80
C PHE A 339 -28.39 4.08 13.84
N ASN A 340 -28.73 4.71 14.97
CA ASN A 340 -29.48 4.08 16.05
C ASN A 340 -30.86 4.69 16.17
N VAL A 341 -31.87 3.83 16.28
CA VAL A 341 -33.24 4.21 16.59
C VAL A 341 -33.45 3.93 18.08
N PRO A 342 -33.66 4.96 18.93
CA PRO A 342 -33.70 4.78 20.39
C PRO A 342 -35.03 4.20 20.88
N ILE A 343 -36.12 4.51 20.20
CA ILE A 343 -37.47 4.00 20.42
C ILE A 343 -38.16 3.84 19.08
N GLN A 344 -39.23 3.04 19.02
CA GLN A 344 -39.97 2.89 17.77
C GLN A 344 -40.36 4.27 17.19
N SER A 345 -39.90 4.54 15.98
CA SER A 345 -39.97 5.85 15.36
C SER A 345 -40.20 5.73 13.86
N SER A 346 -40.85 6.75 13.31
CA SER A 346 -40.92 6.95 11.87
C SER A 346 -39.61 7.58 11.40
N ILE A 347 -38.99 6.93 10.42
CA ILE A 347 -37.75 7.36 9.77
C ILE A 347 -38.11 7.83 8.37
N LYS A 348 -37.74 9.09 8.07
CA LYS A 348 -37.87 9.67 6.75
C LYS A 348 -36.47 9.82 6.14
N LEU A 349 -36.23 9.14 5.04
CA LEU A 349 -35.04 9.31 4.21
C LEU A 349 -35.41 10.15 2.99
N SER A 350 -34.64 11.20 2.71
CA SER A 350 -34.74 12.00 1.48
C SER A 350 -33.42 11.88 0.74
N TYR A 351 -33.41 11.47 -0.51
CA TYR A 351 -32.18 11.23 -1.29
C TYR A 351 -32.31 11.72 -2.72
N PHE A 352 -31.17 12.06 -3.31
CA PHE A 352 -31.03 12.57 -4.67
C PHE A 352 -29.83 11.89 -5.34
N LEU A 353 -30.07 11.15 -6.42
CA LEU A 353 -29.05 10.43 -7.18
C LEU A 353 -28.64 11.32 -8.38
N ILE A 354 -27.53 12.03 -8.21
CA ILE A 354 -27.17 13.19 -9.03
C ILE A 354 -26.84 12.77 -10.47
N ASP A 355 -25.95 11.79 -10.63
CA ASP A 355 -25.39 11.46 -11.95
C ASP A 355 -26.05 10.24 -12.61
N SER A 356 -26.51 9.27 -11.82
CA SER A 356 -27.10 8.04 -12.35
C SER A 356 -28.06 7.38 -11.36
N GLN A 357 -29.15 6.85 -11.92
CA GLN A 357 -30.14 6.03 -11.22
C GLN A 357 -29.72 4.56 -11.10
N ALA A 358 -28.45 4.24 -11.40
CA ALA A 358 -27.87 2.91 -11.23
C ALA A 358 -27.13 2.80 -9.88
N ILE A 359 -27.83 3.17 -8.80
CA ILE A 359 -27.43 2.98 -7.40
C ILE A 359 -28.55 2.24 -6.70
N ASN A 360 -28.29 1.08 -6.11
CA ASN A 360 -29.20 0.41 -5.21
C ASN A 360 -29.06 1.01 -3.82
N LEU A 361 -30.20 1.33 -3.20
CA LEU A 361 -30.26 1.95 -1.89
C LEU A 361 -31.15 1.11 -0.97
N ARG A 362 -30.65 0.74 0.22
CA ARG A 362 -31.40 -0.10 1.16
C ARG A 362 -31.17 0.27 2.62
N ILE A 363 -32.12 -0.10 3.46
CA ILE A 363 -31.97 -0.13 4.92
C ILE A 363 -31.87 -1.60 5.35
N SER A 364 -30.84 -1.92 6.13
CA SER A 364 -30.66 -3.22 6.77
C SER A 364 -30.67 -3.10 8.30
N ASN A 365 -31.04 -4.19 8.98
CA ASN A 365 -30.87 -4.32 10.43
C ASN A 365 -29.42 -4.64 10.80
N GLU A 366 -29.13 -4.76 12.11
CA GLU A 366 -27.79 -5.05 12.63
C GLU A 366 -27.17 -6.37 12.14
N ASN A 367 -28.00 -7.32 11.71
CA ASN A 367 -27.59 -8.63 11.18
C ASN A 367 -27.56 -8.63 9.63
N GLU A 368 -27.44 -7.44 9.01
CA GLU A 368 -27.45 -7.20 7.57
C GLU A 368 -28.74 -7.62 6.82
N GLY A 369 -29.78 -8.05 7.55
CA GLY A 369 -31.08 -8.40 6.97
C GLY A 369 -31.79 -7.17 6.38
N ILE A 370 -32.20 -7.26 5.12
CA ILE A 370 -32.86 -6.17 4.40
C ILE A 370 -34.23 -5.87 5.02
N ILE A 371 -34.44 -4.61 5.41
CA ILE A 371 -35.72 -4.09 5.91
C ILE A 371 -36.49 -3.37 4.80
N ALA A 372 -35.78 -2.59 3.99
CA ALA A 372 -36.37 -1.83 2.90
C ALA A 372 -35.37 -1.64 1.76
N THR A 373 -35.89 -1.58 0.53
CA THR A 373 -35.16 -1.16 -0.67
C THR A 373 -35.87 0.08 -1.22
N MET A 374 -35.10 1.11 -1.52
CA MET A 374 -35.63 2.36 -2.01
C MET A 374 -35.71 2.32 -3.54
N PRO A 375 -36.74 2.95 -4.13
CA PRO A 375 -36.80 3.10 -5.58
C PRO A 375 -35.65 3.99 -6.07
N GLN A 376 -35.32 3.87 -7.36
CA GLN A 376 -34.25 4.65 -7.99
C GLN A 376 -34.88 5.76 -8.83
N ASN A 377 -35.49 6.74 -8.17
CA ASN A 377 -36.27 7.79 -8.82
C ASN A 377 -36.24 9.14 -8.09
N ASP A 378 -35.20 9.42 -7.30
CA ASP A 378 -35.05 10.63 -6.48
C ASP A 378 -36.31 10.95 -5.65
N ASP A 379 -36.41 10.35 -4.45
CA ASP A 379 -37.67 10.36 -3.71
C ASP A 379 -37.47 10.44 -2.19
N GLU A 380 -38.59 10.54 -1.49
CA GLU A 380 -38.67 10.36 -0.06
C GLU A 380 -39.13 8.94 0.26
N TYR A 381 -38.50 8.31 1.25
CA TYR A 381 -38.92 7.02 1.78
C TYR A 381 -39.19 7.13 3.27
N ILE A 382 -40.38 6.68 3.68
CA ILE A 382 -40.79 6.70 5.08
C ILE A 382 -41.04 5.26 5.54
N THR A 383 -40.44 4.88 6.67
CA THR A 383 -40.65 3.58 7.29
C THR A 383 -40.69 3.68 8.80
N SER A 384 -41.40 2.76 9.46
CA SER A 384 -41.41 2.65 10.92
C SER A 384 -40.37 1.62 11.35
N LEU A 385 -39.39 2.05 12.16
CA LEU A 385 -38.33 1.19 12.68
C LEU A 385 -38.47 1.06 14.19
N LYS A 386 -38.33 -0.16 14.71
CA LYS A 386 -38.23 -0.42 16.14
C LYS A 386 -36.90 0.07 16.69
N GLN A 387 -36.79 0.16 18.01
CA GLN A 387 -35.52 0.40 18.68
C GLN A 387 -34.45 -0.58 18.20
N GLY A 388 -33.27 -0.08 17.84
CA GLY A 388 -32.16 -0.90 17.36
C GLY A 388 -31.14 -0.14 16.52
N LYS A 389 -30.07 -0.85 16.14
CA LYS A 389 -29.04 -0.37 15.20
C LYS A 389 -29.41 -0.79 13.77
N TYR A 390 -29.21 0.13 12.83
CA TYR A 390 -29.49 -0.08 11.41
C TYR A 390 -28.33 0.42 10.55
N TYR A 391 -28.36 -0.02 9.29
CA TYR A 391 -27.45 0.44 8.25
C TYR A 391 -28.23 1.00 7.07
N LEU A 392 -27.79 2.13 6.53
CA LEU A 392 -28.19 2.65 5.22
C LEU A 392 -27.05 2.33 4.25
N ILE A 393 -27.37 1.70 3.13
CA ILE A 393 -26.36 1.17 2.22
C ILE A 393 -26.64 1.66 0.80
N PHE A 394 -25.65 2.31 0.19
CA PHE A 394 -25.61 2.64 -1.24
C PHE A 394 -24.66 1.65 -1.93
N GLU A 395 -25.02 1.14 -3.10
CA GLU A 395 -24.14 0.29 -3.90
C GLU A 395 -24.47 0.43 -5.38
N ARG A 396 -23.52 0.12 -6.26
CA ARG A 396 -23.78 0.17 -7.70
C ARG A 396 -24.84 -0.84 -8.15
N ASP A 397 -25.76 -0.42 -9.01
CA ASP A 397 -26.65 -1.32 -9.74
C ASP A 397 -26.01 -1.78 -11.06
N THR A 398 -25.35 -2.94 -10.99
CA THR A 398 -24.65 -3.55 -12.14
C THR A 398 -25.58 -4.10 -13.21
N THR A 399 -26.89 -4.21 -12.93
CA THR A 399 -27.88 -4.67 -13.92
C THR A 399 -28.24 -3.57 -14.93
N LYS A 400 -28.19 -2.31 -14.51
CA LYS A 400 -28.39 -1.14 -15.38
C LYS A 400 -27.12 -0.73 -16.11
N GLU A 401 -25.99 -0.79 -15.41
CA GLU A 401 -24.71 -0.31 -15.94
C GLU A 401 -23.56 -1.24 -15.55
N LYS A 402 -23.10 -2.06 -16.52
CA LYS A 402 -21.90 -2.87 -16.35
C LYS A 402 -20.68 -1.98 -16.13
N TRP A 403 -19.77 -2.41 -15.25
CA TRP A 403 -18.49 -1.74 -15.07
C TRP A 403 -17.45 -2.26 -16.06
N VAL A 404 -16.58 -1.37 -16.52
CA VAL A 404 -15.43 -1.67 -17.38
C VAL A 404 -14.22 -0.93 -16.83
N LYS A 405 -13.07 -1.61 -16.71
CA LYS A 405 -11.80 -1.00 -16.29
C LYS A 405 -11.47 0.21 -17.18
N GLY A 406 -11.00 1.28 -16.57
CA GLY A 406 -10.72 2.58 -17.18
C GLY A 406 -11.93 3.37 -17.67
N SER A 407 -13.15 2.96 -17.31
CA SER A 407 -14.35 3.80 -17.46
C SER A 407 -14.77 4.34 -16.09
N SER A 408 -14.31 5.54 -15.75
CA SER A 408 -14.81 6.24 -14.56
C SER A 408 -16.21 6.78 -14.83
N ASN A 409 -17.18 6.30 -14.07
CA ASN A 409 -18.55 6.82 -14.01
C ASN A 409 -18.96 6.87 -12.53
N ILE A 410 -18.33 7.80 -11.80
CA ILE A 410 -18.68 8.14 -10.42
C ILE A 410 -20.17 8.49 -10.38
N ARG A 411 -20.89 7.93 -9.40
CA ARG A 411 -22.29 8.30 -9.14
C ARG A 411 -22.42 9.06 -7.85
N ASN A 412 -22.42 10.39 -7.94
CA ASN A 412 -22.63 11.22 -6.77
C ASN A 412 -24.08 11.10 -6.28
N TYR A 413 -24.25 11.12 -4.98
CA TYR A 413 -25.56 11.16 -4.32
C TYR A 413 -25.53 12.12 -3.13
N GLU A 414 -26.71 12.61 -2.77
CA GLU A 414 -26.94 13.41 -1.57
C GLU A 414 -28.13 12.82 -0.81
N PHE A 415 -28.07 12.75 0.52
CA PHE A 415 -29.20 12.30 1.31
C PHE A 415 -29.30 12.98 2.67
N SER A 416 -30.48 12.94 3.27
CA SER A 416 -30.71 13.31 4.67
C SER A 416 -31.71 12.38 5.32
N MET A 417 -31.55 12.14 6.62
CA MET A 417 -32.44 11.27 7.37
C MET A 417 -33.03 12.03 8.56
N ALA A 418 -34.36 11.98 8.71
CA ALA A 418 -35.09 12.54 9.83
C ALA A 418 -35.76 11.43 10.65
N ILE A 419 -35.91 11.67 11.96
CA ILE A 419 -36.56 10.77 12.90
C ILE A 419 -37.67 11.50 13.65
N SER A 420 -38.83 10.86 13.77
CA SER A 420 -39.94 11.35 14.58
C SER A 420 -40.53 10.20 15.39
N ASN A 421 -40.67 10.41 16.70
CA ASN A 421 -41.21 9.42 17.62
C ASN A 421 -42.65 9.08 17.25
N GLU A 422 -42.97 7.80 17.17
CA GLU A 422 -44.36 7.36 17.12
C GLU A 422 -44.86 7.33 18.56
N ILE A 423 -45.60 8.37 18.97
CA ILE A 423 -46.27 8.35 20.27
C ILE A 423 -47.33 7.25 20.20
N SER A 424 -47.02 6.12 20.85
CA SER A 424 -47.99 5.05 21.08
C SER A 424 -49.15 5.62 21.90
N GLY A 425 -50.33 5.68 21.30
CA GLY A 425 -51.56 6.25 21.87
C GLY A 425 -52.17 5.44 23.03
N TYR A 426 -51.37 5.07 24.03
CA TYR A 426 -51.84 4.41 25.26
C TYR A 426 -52.02 5.41 26.42
N TYR A 427 -52.57 6.60 26.15
CA TYR A 427 -52.94 7.57 27.19
C TYR A 427 -54.32 8.21 26.97
N GLU A 428 -55.26 7.53 26.29
CA GLU A 428 -56.65 8.00 26.22
C GLU A 428 -57.59 7.42 27.30
N ASP A 429 -57.13 6.45 28.12
CA ASP A 429 -58.01 5.74 29.09
C ASP A 429 -57.80 6.09 30.58
N LEU A 430 -57.19 7.23 30.92
CA LEU A 430 -57.08 7.68 32.32
C LEU A 430 -57.61 9.09 32.60
N ASN A 431 -58.41 9.68 31.71
CA ASN A 431 -59.12 10.94 31.96
C ASN A 431 -60.49 10.74 32.64
N TYR A 432 -60.56 9.82 33.61
CA TYR A 432 -61.73 9.64 34.48
C TYR A 432 -61.35 9.44 35.95
N LEU A 433 -60.38 10.20 36.46
CA LEU A 433 -60.33 10.51 37.90
C LEU A 433 -59.42 11.71 38.18
N ASN A 434 -59.89 12.92 37.84
CA ASN A 434 -59.27 14.14 38.33
C ASN A 434 -60.31 14.91 39.14
N ASP A 435 -60.46 14.49 40.39
CA ASP A 435 -61.06 15.28 41.46
C ASP A 435 -60.66 14.63 42.79
N TYR A 436 -59.49 14.99 43.32
CA TYR A 436 -59.31 15.43 44.72
C TYR A 436 -57.82 15.54 45.10
N TYR A 437 -57.44 16.74 45.54
CA TYR A 437 -56.27 17.13 46.34
C TYR A 437 -54.86 17.17 45.72
N SER A 438 -54.54 18.40 45.28
CA SER A 438 -53.31 19.16 45.55
C SER A 438 -52.60 18.79 46.86
N ASN A 439 -51.29 18.55 46.82
CA ASN A 439 -50.25 19.40 47.45
C ASN A 439 -48.84 18.79 47.32
N ASP A 440 -47.90 19.68 46.95
CA ASP A 440 -46.50 19.81 47.41
C ASP A 440 -45.56 18.58 47.40
N TYR A 441 -44.52 18.61 46.56
CA TYR A 441 -43.18 19.12 46.94
C TYR A 441 -42.17 18.98 45.78
N ASP A 442 -41.32 20.00 45.67
CA ASP A 442 -39.98 20.03 45.06
C ASP A 442 -39.16 18.75 45.38
N ASP A 443 -38.36 18.25 44.44
CA ASP A 443 -36.94 18.61 44.39
C ASP A 443 -36.18 17.98 43.20
N SER A 444 -35.16 18.73 42.81
CA SER A 444 -34.12 18.41 41.83
C SER A 444 -33.07 17.40 42.37
N PHE A 445 -32.39 16.65 41.49
CA PHE A 445 -30.92 16.52 41.39
C PHE A 445 -30.42 15.24 40.66
N TYR A 446 -29.21 15.42 40.12
CA TYR A 446 -28.36 14.62 39.23
C TYR A 446 -28.05 13.14 39.57
N ASN A 447 -27.80 12.40 38.48
CA ASN A 447 -26.82 11.33 38.22
C ASN A 447 -26.16 10.59 39.40
N ASN A 448 -26.22 9.26 39.38
CA ASN A 448 -25.01 8.45 39.21
C ASN A 448 -25.29 6.99 38.79
N SER A 449 -24.30 6.43 38.11
CA SER A 449 -24.13 5.03 37.76
C SER A 449 -24.13 4.10 38.97
N ASP A 450 -24.67 2.89 38.82
CA ASP A 450 -23.88 1.67 38.62
C ASP A 450 -24.68 0.41 38.92
N GLY A 451 -24.41 -0.61 38.10
CA GLY A 451 -24.39 -1.99 38.53
C GLY A 451 -25.63 -2.82 38.22
N PHE A 452 -25.54 -3.70 37.21
CA PHE A 452 -26.14 -5.03 37.33
C PHE A 452 -25.30 -6.11 36.61
N TYR A 453 -24.63 -6.88 37.46
CA TYR A 453 -24.50 -8.35 37.48
C TYR A 453 -24.52 -9.16 36.17
N ASN A 454 -23.37 -9.83 35.98
CA ASN A 454 -23.18 -11.15 35.39
C ASN A 454 -24.34 -12.12 35.64
N ASN A 455 -24.81 -12.76 34.58
CA ASN A 455 -25.22 -14.16 34.64
C ASN A 455 -24.90 -14.84 33.30
N GLY A 456 -23.97 -15.80 33.37
CA GLY A 456 -23.63 -16.65 32.24
C GLY A 456 -24.70 -17.69 31.99
N TYR A 457 -24.97 -17.96 30.71
CA TYR A 457 -25.47 -19.24 30.26
C TYR A 457 -24.80 -19.59 28.93
N SER A 458 -24.03 -20.68 28.97
CA SER A 458 -23.41 -21.32 27.82
C SER A 458 -24.47 -22.13 27.08
N GLY A 459 -24.54 -21.98 25.76
CA GLY A 459 -25.39 -22.76 24.88
C GLY A 459 -24.75 -22.89 23.51
N SER A 460 -23.80 -23.82 23.39
CA SER A 460 -23.26 -24.30 22.12
C SER A 460 -24.37 -24.98 21.32
N VAL A 461 -24.65 -24.48 20.11
CA VAL A 461 -25.42 -25.23 19.11
C VAL A 461 -24.62 -25.24 17.80
N ASN A 462 -24.03 -26.39 17.53
CA ASN A 462 -23.57 -26.81 16.21
C ASN A 462 -24.78 -26.87 15.28
N ASN A 463 -24.64 -26.37 14.06
CA ASN A 463 -25.42 -26.87 12.93
C ASN A 463 -24.56 -26.82 11.67
N ASP A 464 -23.97 -27.99 11.39
CA ASP A 464 -23.64 -28.43 10.06
C ASP A 464 -24.91 -28.42 9.20
N ASN A 465 -24.84 -27.81 8.01
CA ASN A 465 -25.60 -28.27 6.85
C ASN A 465 -24.98 -27.70 5.56
N GLN A 466 -24.12 -28.51 4.97
CA GLN A 466 -23.77 -28.46 3.55
C GLN A 466 -25.04 -28.66 2.71
N THR A 467 -25.23 -27.83 1.69
CA THR A 467 -25.99 -28.22 0.49
C THR A 467 -25.26 -27.75 -0.75
N GLU A 468 -24.76 -28.72 -1.51
CA GLU A 468 -24.16 -28.58 -2.84
C GLU A 468 -25.22 -28.12 -3.86
N TYR A 469 -24.90 -27.07 -4.61
CA TYR A 469 -25.49 -26.83 -5.93
C TYR A 469 -24.38 -26.80 -6.98
N LYS A 470 -24.35 -27.84 -7.81
CA LYS A 470 -23.57 -27.89 -9.06
C LYS A 470 -24.23 -26.98 -10.09
N ASN A 471 -23.46 -26.04 -10.62
CA ASN A 471 -23.66 -25.52 -11.98
C ASN A 471 -22.30 -25.38 -12.65
N GLU A 472 -22.11 -26.18 -13.69
CA GLU A 472 -21.02 -26.06 -14.64
C GLU A 472 -21.30 -24.86 -15.54
N GLU A 473 -20.44 -23.84 -15.53
CA GLU A 473 -20.14 -23.01 -16.70
C GLU A 473 -18.87 -22.18 -16.43
N THR A 474 -17.85 -22.41 -17.24
CA THR A 474 -16.51 -21.84 -17.17
C THR A 474 -16.50 -20.35 -17.55
N ASN A 475 -16.38 -19.49 -16.55
CA ASN A 475 -15.82 -18.15 -16.69
C ASN A 475 -14.78 -17.99 -15.57
N ASN A 476 -13.52 -17.73 -15.93
CA ASN A 476 -12.44 -17.53 -14.98
C ASN A 476 -12.66 -16.22 -14.20
N TYR A 477 -13.50 -16.28 -13.17
CA TYR A 477 -13.55 -15.31 -12.09
C TYR A 477 -12.69 -15.87 -10.95
N ILE A 478 -11.60 -15.17 -10.61
CA ILE A 478 -10.88 -15.45 -9.36
C ILE A 478 -11.74 -14.88 -8.24
N ILE A 479 -12.62 -15.71 -7.68
CA ILE A 479 -13.29 -15.42 -6.41
C ILE A 479 -12.30 -15.80 -5.32
N LEU A 480 -11.52 -14.84 -4.83
CA LEU A 480 -10.67 -15.03 -3.65
C LEU A 480 -11.58 -15.13 -2.43
N LYS A 481 -11.48 -16.23 -1.68
CA LYS A 481 -12.23 -16.43 -0.44
C LYS A 481 -11.46 -15.82 0.74
N ASP A 482 -12.15 -15.47 1.82
CA ASP A 482 -11.53 -14.94 3.06
C ASP A 482 -10.41 -15.85 3.62
N GLU A 483 -10.40 -17.13 3.28
CA GLU A 483 -9.39 -18.12 3.69
C GLU A 483 -8.09 -18.09 2.85
N ASP A 484 -8.08 -17.38 1.72
CA ASP A 484 -6.88 -17.10 0.92
C ASP A 484 -6.08 -15.89 1.51
N TYR A 485 -6.65 -15.20 2.50
CA TYR A 485 -6.09 -14.01 3.17
C TYR A 485 -5.46 -14.32 4.53
N ASN A 486 -4.84 -15.49 4.69
CA ASN A 486 -4.06 -15.74 5.89
C ASN A 486 -2.84 -14.82 5.95
N ALA A 487 -3.00 -13.75 6.72
CA ALA A 487 -2.04 -12.75 7.14
C ALA A 487 -0.87 -13.31 7.99
N GLU A 488 -0.57 -14.62 7.89
CA GLU A 488 0.59 -15.23 8.57
C GLU A 488 1.94 -14.79 7.96
N TYR A 489 1.94 -13.95 6.92
CA TYR A 489 3.16 -13.39 6.32
C TYR A 489 3.40 -11.90 6.61
N TYR A 490 2.52 -11.22 7.37
CA TYR A 490 2.67 -9.79 7.68
C TYR A 490 2.60 -9.43 9.17
N HIS A 491 2.71 -10.41 10.08
CA HIS A 491 2.93 -10.16 11.50
C HIS A 491 4.42 -10.25 11.85
N TYR A 492 5.03 -9.14 12.31
CA TYR A 492 6.13 -9.25 13.27
C TYR A 492 5.52 -9.26 14.67
N ASN A 493 5.77 -10.34 15.41
CA ASN A 493 5.77 -10.29 16.85
C ASN A 493 6.75 -9.22 17.29
N SER A 494 6.25 -8.28 18.09
CA SER A 494 7.03 -7.31 18.83
C SER A 494 7.76 -8.01 19.97
N GLU A 495 8.76 -8.84 19.68
CA GLU A 495 9.73 -9.27 20.69
C GLU A 495 11.13 -9.27 20.05
N ASP A 496 11.83 -8.16 20.22
CA ASP A 496 13.27 -8.18 20.39
C ASP A 496 13.60 -9.20 21.47
N ASN A 497 14.18 -10.34 21.08
CA ASN A 497 15.15 -11.05 21.91
C ASN A 497 16.07 -11.86 21.01
N ASP A 498 17.36 -11.58 21.16
CA ASP A 498 18.47 -12.43 20.78
C ASP A 498 18.14 -13.91 21.03
N ILE A 499 18.47 -14.80 20.07
CA ILE A 499 19.16 -16.07 20.32
C ILE A 499 19.55 -16.69 18.97
N ILE A 500 20.86 -16.91 18.84
CA ILE A 500 21.53 -17.76 17.87
C ILE A 500 21.14 -19.23 18.16
N GLN A 501 20.71 -19.98 17.14
CA GLN A 501 20.91 -21.43 17.15
C GLN A 501 21.46 -21.92 15.81
N GLU A 502 22.74 -22.29 15.87
CA GLU A 502 23.44 -23.11 14.89
C GLU A 502 22.74 -24.47 14.73
N TYR A 503 22.51 -24.89 13.48
CA TYR A 503 22.29 -26.30 13.17
C TYR A 503 23.50 -26.85 12.42
N THR A 504 24.44 -27.41 13.18
CA THR A 504 25.38 -28.42 12.68
C THR A 504 24.63 -29.73 12.48
N ASN A 505 24.58 -30.23 11.23
CA ASN A 505 24.07 -31.55 10.90
C ASN A 505 25.25 -32.50 10.68
N TYR A 506 25.43 -33.46 11.60
CA TYR A 506 26.23 -34.66 11.38
C TYR A 506 25.29 -35.76 10.90
N GLY A 507 25.55 -36.31 9.72
CA GLY A 507 24.97 -37.57 9.27
C GLY A 507 25.93 -38.72 9.53
N GLU A 508 25.49 -39.73 10.26
CA GLU A 508 25.91 -41.11 10.07
C GLU A 508 24.66 -42.00 10.01
N TYR A 509 24.54 -42.68 8.86
CA TYR A 509 23.63 -43.76 8.43
C TYR A 509 22.18 -43.44 8.08
#